data_AF-A0A6C0G4C2-F1
#
_entry.id   AF-A0A6C0G4C2-F1
#
_cell.length_a   1.000
_cell.length_b   1.000
_cell.length_c   1.000
_cell.angle_alpha   90.00
_cell.angle_beta   90.00
_cell.angle_gamma   90.00
#
_symmetry.space_group_name_H-M   'P 1'
#
loop_
_entity.id
_entity.type
_entity.pdbx_description
1 polymer ?
#
loop_
_entity_poly.entity_id
_entity_poly.type
_entity_poly.pdbx_seq_one_letter_code
_entity_poly.pdbx_strand_id
1 'polypeptide(L)' 'MASIAAVLALAGAALLLELPALRARKHKREIAVFIVFLIVGTAMYAAMALHVKLPNPFMLIKRMYS' A
#
# COMPACT_ATOMS: atom_id res chain seq x y z
N MET A 1 16.92 -7.68 2.45
CA MET A 1 15.49 -7.64 2.07
C MET A 1 14.71 -7.42 3.35
N ALA A 2 13.90 -6.37 3.46
CA ALA A 2 13.05 -6.23 4.64
C ALA A 2 12.11 -7.45 4.71
N SER A 3 11.96 -8.07 5.88
CA SER A 3 11.03 -9.19 6.01
C SER A 3 9.60 -8.71 5.76
N ILE A 4 8.73 -9.57 5.24
CA ILE A 4 7.28 -9.29 5.17
C ILE A 4 6.77 -8.86 6.56
N ALA A 5 7.32 -9.44 7.63
CA ALA A 5 7.04 -9.05 9.01
C ALA A 5 7.37 -7.58 9.31
N ALA A 6 8.46 -7.04 8.76
CA ALA A 6 8.83 -5.63 8.95
C ALA A 6 7.86 -4.69 8.23
N VAL A 7 7.41 -5.06 7.03
CA VAL A 7 6.43 -4.26 6.29
C VAL A 7 5.05 -4.30 6.96
N LEU A 8 4.64 -5.45 7.48
CA LEU A 8 3.41 -5.56 8.27
C LEU A 8 3.50 -4.76 9.57
N ALA A 9 4.65 -4.76 10.25
CA ALA A 9 4.87 -3.95 11.45
C ALA A 9 4.79 -2.44 11.14
N LEU A 10 5.39 -2.00 10.04
CA LEU A 10 5.31 -0.60 9.59
C LEU A 10 3.89 -0.21 9.19
N ALA A 11 3.17 -1.08 8.48
CA ALA A 11 1.79 -0.83 8.11
C ALA A 11 0.86 -0.73 9.34
N GLY A 12 1.07 -1.59 10.34
CA GLY A 12 0.38 -1.53 11.62
C GLY A 12 0.70 -0.27 12.42
N ALA A 13 1.98 0.14 12.46
CA ALA A 13 2.40 1.38 13.10
C ALA A 13 1.79 2.62 12.42
N ALA A 14 1.77 2.65 11.08
CA ALA A 14 1.13 3.71 10.31
C ALA A 14 -0.37 3.81 10.61
N LEU A 15 -1.08 2.67 10.68
CA LEU A 15 -2.48 2.64 11.11
C LEU A 15 -2.68 3.20 12.52
N LEU A 16 -1.86 2.80 13.48
CA LEU A 16 -2.01 3.25 14.87
C LEU A 16 -1.75 4.74 15.03
N LEU A 17 -0.83 5.32 14.26
CA LEU A 17 -0.51 6.74 14.32
C LEU A 17 -1.50 7.60 13.53
N GLU A 18 -1.87 7.18 12.32
CA GLU A 18 -2.68 8.00 11.42
C GLU A 18 -4.19 7.84 11.66
N LEU A 19 -4.67 6.62 11.96
CA LEU A 19 -6.11 6.37 12.15
C LEU A 19 -6.76 7.24 13.25
N PRO A 20 -6.18 7.45 14.45
CA PRO A 20 -6.76 8.36 15.44
C PRO A 20 -6.73 9.82 14.99
N ALA A 21 -5.66 10.24 14.31
CA ALA A 21 -5.53 11.61 13.79
C ALA A 21 -6.58 11.90 12.71
N LEU A 22 -6.79 10.98 11.76
CA LEU A 22 -7.82 11.12 10.72
C LEU A 22 -9.25 10.97 11.27
N ARG A 23 -9.46 10.10 12.26
CA ARG A 23 -10.77 9.93 12.92
C ARG A 23 -11.16 11.18 13.70
N ALA A 24 -10.21 11.82 14.39
CA ALA A 24 -10.43 13.07 15.11
C ALA A 24 -10.90 14.21 14.17
N ARG A 25 -10.40 14.25 12.93
CA ARG A 25 -10.78 15.25 11.93
C ARG A 25 -12.06 14.93 11.14
N LYS A 26 -12.75 13.81 11.45
CA LYS A 26 -13.97 13.34 10.75
C LYS A 26 -13.82 13.16 9.21
N HIS A 27 -12.59 13.10 8.68
CA HIS A 27 -12.35 12.96 7.25
C HIS A 27 -12.48 11.50 6.80
N LYS A 28 -13.74 11.00 6.73
CA LYS A 28 -14.04 9.62 6.32
C LYS A 28 -13.47 9.25 4.94
N ARG A 29 -13.40 10.22 4.01
CA ARG A 29 -12.80 10.01 2.68
C ARG A 29 -11.29 9.80 2.75
N GLU A 30 -10.59 10.58 3.57
CA GLU A 30 -9.14 10.44 3.73
C GLU A 30 -8.79 9.11 4.38
N ILE A 31 -9.57 8.65 5.37
CA ILE A 31 -9.41 7.32 5.98
C ILE A 31 -9.55 6.22 4.93
N ALA A 32 -10.56 6.33 4.07
CA ALA A 32 -10.77 5.35 3.00
C ALA A 32 -9.59 5.33 2.02
N VAL A 33 -9.11 6.50 1.58
CA VAL A 33 -7.94 6.60 0.69
C VAL A 33 -6.69 6.03 1.36
N PHE A 34 -6.42 6.40 2.62
CA PHE A 34 -5.29 5.90 3.39
C PHE A 34 -5.31 4.36 3.48
N ILE A 35 -6.44 3.77 3.88
CA ILE A 35 -6.57 2.32 4.00
C ILE A 35 -6.37 1.64 2.65
N VAL A 36 -6.94 2.18 1.56
CA VAL A 36 -6.76 1.63 0.22
C VAL A 36 -5.29 1.65 -0.18
N PHE A 37 -4.60 2.79 -0.02
CA PHE A 37 -3.17 2.90 -0.33
C PHE A 37 -2.30 1.97 0.52
N LEU A 38 -2.60 1.87 1.82
CA LEU A 38 -1.88 1.00 2.74
C LEU A 38 -2.03 -0.47 2.34
N ILE A 39 -3.25 -0.92 2.04
CA ILE A 39 -3.52 -2.30 1.61
C ILE A 39 -2.82 -2.56 0.27
N VAL A 40 -2.95 -1.67 -0.72
CA VAL A 40 -2.33 -1.84 -2.03
C VAL A 40 -0.81 -1.92 -1.92
N GLY A 41 -0.17 -1.00 -1.19
CA GLY A 41 1.28 -1.00 -0.99
C GLY A 41 1.76 -2.27 -0.28
N THR A 42 1.07 -2.68 0.78
CA THR A 42 1.41 -3.89 1.54
C THR A 42 1.22 -5.16 0.70
N ALA A 43 0.14 -5.23 -0.08
CA ALA A 43 -0.15 -6.35 -0.97
C ALA A 43 0.85 -6.44 -2.13
N MET A 44 1.22 -5.32 -2.73
CA MET A 44 2.27 -5.26 -3.76
C MET A 44 3.62 -5.72 -3.20
N TYR A 45 3.98 -5.29 -1.99
CA TYR A 45 5.20 -5.74 -1.33
C TYR A 45 5.16 -7.24 -1.05
N ALA A 46 4.05 -7.75 -0.51
CA ALA A 46 3.87 -9.17 -0.24
C ALA A 46 3.95 -9.99 -1.53
N ALA A 47 3.32 -9.55 -2.62
CA ALA A 47 3.42 -10.18 -3.93
C ALA A 47 4.87 -10.22 -4.43
N MET A 48 5.60 -9.11 -4.31
CA MET A 48 7.01 -9.04 -4.70
C MET A 48 7.89 -9.98 -3.85
N ALA A 49 7.64 -10.04 -2.54
CA ALA A 49 8.34 -10.92 -1.61
C ALA A 49 8.03 -12.41 -1.84
N LEU A 50 6.84 -12.74 -2.33
CA LEU A 50 6.45 -14.07 -2.77
C LEU A 50 6.96 -14.40 -4.19
N HIS A 51 7.86 -13.58 -4.75
CA HIS A 51 8.38 -13.71 -6.12
C HIS A 51 7.30 -13.75 -7.20
N VAL A 52 6.10 -13.21 -6.91
CA VAL A 52 5.08 -12.99 -7.93
C VAL A 52 5.61 -11.91 -8.88
N LYS A 53 5.60 -12.19 -10.18
CA LYS A 53 5.97 -11.19 -11.19
C LYS A 53 4.92 -10.08 -11.18
N LEU A 54 5.23 -8.95 -10.54
CA LEU A 54 4.40 -7.76 -10.68
C LEU A 54 4.44 -7.31 -12.15
N PRO A 55 3.28 -6.97 -12.74
CA PRO A 55 3.26 -6.43 -14.08
C PRO A 55 4.10 -5.16 -14.11
N ASN A 56 5.05 -5.11 -15.04
CA ASN A 56 5.94 -3.96 -15.18
C ASN A 56 5.08 -2.73 -15.53
N PRO A 57 5.11 -1.63 -14.76
CA PRO A 57 4.35 -0.42 -15.08
C PRO A 57 4.68 0.14 -16.48
N PHE A 58 5.90 -0.10 -16.99
CA PHE A 58 6.26 0.29 -18.36
C PHE A 58 5.53 -0.52 -19.44
N MET A 59 4.93 -1.68 -19.13
CA MET A 59 4.04 -2.37 -20.07
C MET A 59 2.75 -1.59 -20.31
N LEU A 60 2.20 -0.92 -19.28
CA LEU A 60 1.01 -0.07 -19.44
C LEU A 60 1.32 1.10 -20.37
N ILE A 61 2.49 1.71 -20.20
CA ILE A 61 2.97 2.80 -21.07
C ILE A 61 3.14 2.28 -22.50
N LYS A 62 3.82 1.14 -22.68
CA LYS A 62 4.01 0.54 -24.01
C LYS A 62 2.68 0.26 -24.73
N ARG A 63 1.63 -0.13 -24.00
CA ARG A 63 0.29 -0.36 -24.54
C ARG A 63 -0.43 0.93 -24.97
N MET A 64 -0.12 2.08 -24.37
CA MET A 64 -0.72 3.36 -24.78
C MET A 64 -0.07 3.94 -26.04
N TYR A 65 1.20 3.59 -26.30
CA TYR A 65 1.97 4.05 -27.45
C TYR A 65 2.06 3.02 -28.60
N SER A 66 1.28 1.93 -28.53
CA SER A 66 1.11 0.94 -29.63
C SER A 66 -0.30 1.00 -30.17
#